data_AF-A0A7X8CK37-F1
#
_entry.id   AF-A0A7X8CK37-F1
#
_cell.length_a   1.000
_cell.length_b   1.000
_cell.length_c   1.000
_cell.angle_alpha   90.00
_cell.angle_beta   90.00
_cell.angle_gamma   90.00
#
_symmetry.space_group_name_H-M   'P 1'
#
loop_
_entity.id
_entity.type
_entity.pdbx_description
1 polymer ?
#
loop_
_entity_poly.entity_id
_entity_poly.type
_entity_poly.pdbx_seq_one_letter_code
_entity_poly.pdbx_strand_id
1 'polypeptide(L)' 'MEKKAYVYFMSNRWNKVLYLGVTSNLIKRVWEHKNKVIDGFTKKYNLNKLVYYEIYDDIETAINREKQIKSWPRKKK' A
#
# COMPACT_ATOMS: atom_id res chain seq x y z
N MET A 1 14.30 5.71 18.38
CA MET A 1 13.54 6.23 17.22
C MET A 1 12.35 5.34 17.02
N GLU A 2 11.14 5.85 17.24
CA GLU A 2 9.90 5.14 16.94
C GLU A 2 9.87 4.75 15.47
N LYS A 3 9.66 3.46 15.19
CA LYS A 3 9.58 2.95 13.83
C LYS A 3 8.17 3.19 13.31
N LYS A 4 7.98 4.32 12.63
CA LYS A 4 6.73 4.61 11.91
C LYS A 4 6.38 3.49 10.93
N ALA A 5 5.10 3.21 10.83
CA ALA A 5 4.51 2.30 9.87
C ALA A 5 3.53 3.04 8.95
N TYR A 6 3.31 2.48 7.77
CA TYR A 6 2.49 3.10 6.74
C TYR A 6 1.51 2.10 6.20
N VAL A 7 0.23 2.47 6.13
CA VAL A 7 -0.77 1.81 5.29
C VAL A 7 -0.82 2.59 3.99
N TYR A 8 -0.80 1.92 2.84
CA TYR A 8 -0.76 2.60 1.56
C TYR A 8 -1.60 1.93 0.50
N PHE A 9 -2.07 2.73 -0.45
CA PHE A 9 -2.73 2.27 -1.65
C PHE A 9 -1.89 2.59 -2.88
N MET A 10 -1.66 1.56 -3.69
CA MET A 10 -1.14 1.70 -5.04
C MET A 10 -2.17 1.33 -6.09
N SER A 11 -2.05 1.98 -7.24
CA SER A 11 -2.89 1.72 -8.39
C SER A 11 -2.14 1.78 -9.70
N ASN A 12 -2.82 1.39 -10.77
CA ASN A 12 -2.36 1.57 -12.15
C ASN A 12 -2.71 2.98 -12.66
N ARG A 13 -2.23 3.29 -13.87
CA ARG A 13 -2.50 4.57 -14.57
C ARG A 13 -3.97 5.01 -14.51
N TRP A 14 -4.89 4.07 -14.62
CA TRP A 14 -6.33 4.32 -14.72
C TRP A 14 -7.07 4.26 -13.38
N ASN A 15 -6.36 4.10 -12.27
CA ASN A 15 -6.93 3.92 -10.93
C ASN A 15 -7.93 2.75 -10.79
N LYS A 16 -7.92 1.76 -11.71
CA LYS A 16 -8.93 0.68 -11.75
C LYS A 16 -8.62 -0.49 -10.83
N VAL A 17 -7.32 -0.76 -10.59
CA VAL A 17 -6.85 -1.86 -9.73
C VAL A 17 -6.22 -1.26 -8.50
N LEU A 18 -6.74 -1.58 -7.32
CA LEU A 18 -6.19 -1.09 -6.06
C LEU A 18 -5.42 -2.21 -5.36
N TYR A 19 -4.26 -1.86 -4.85
CA TYR A 19 -3.47 -2.70 -3.96
C TYR A 19 -3.26 -1.96 -2.65
N LEU A 20 -3.67 -2.59 -1.56
CA LEU A 20 -3.47 -2.13 -0.21
C LEU A 20 -2.30 -2.91 0.40
N GLY A 21 -1.41 -2.23 1.12
CA GLY A 21 -0.34 -2.88 1.86
C GLY A 21 0.15 -2.08 3.05
N VAL A 22 1.03 -2.70 3.82
CA VAL A 22 1.72 -2.11 4.97
C VAL A 22 3.24 -2.15 4.78
N THR A 23 3.96 -1.13 5.25
CA THR A 23 5.43 -1.09 5.25
C THR A 23 5.95 -0.16 6.34
N SER A 24 7.17 -0.36 6.82
CA SER A 24 7.91 0.60 7.65
C SER A 24 8.72 1.61 6.83
N ASN A 25 8.86 1.39 5.53
CA ASN A 25 9.53 2.31 4.61
C ASN A 25 8.70 2.48 3.33
N LEU A 26 7.90 3.55 3.31
CA LEU A 26 6.99 3.86 2.20
C LEU A 26 7.74 4.16 0.91
N ILE A 27 8.79 4.98 0.98
CA ILE A 27 9.56 5.42 -0.20
C ILE A 27 10.19 4.21 -0.90
N LYS A 28 10.88 3.36 -0.14
CA LYS A 28 11.51 2.15 -0.67
C LYS A 28 10.48 1.24 -1.33
N ARG A 29 9.35 0.98 -0.65
CA ARG A 29 8.30 0.09 -1.16
C ARG A 29 7.64 0.62 -2.43
N VAL A 30 7.38 1.91 -2.50
CA VAL A 30 6.84 2.56 -3.71
C VAL A 30 7.83 2.47 -4.85
N TRP A 31 9.13 2.66 -4.58
CA TRP A 31 10.19 2.50 -5.58
C TRP A 31 10.28 1.05 -6.09
N GLU A 32 10.22 0.05 -5.21
CA GLU A 32 10.23 -1.38 -5.57
C GLU A 32 9.07 -1.72 -6.52
N HIS A 33 7.85 -1.23 -6.22
CA HIS A 33 6.68 -1.45 -7.07
C HIS A 33 6.76 -0.70 -8.40
N LYS A 34 7.19 0.56 -8.39
CA LYS A 34 7.39 1.38 -9.61
C LYS A 34 8.37 0.74 -10.58
N ASN A 35 9.46 0.18 -10.05
CA ASN A 35 10.54 -0.42 -10.83
C ASN A 35 10.36 -1.93 -11.03
N LYS A 36 9.26 -2.51 -10.56
CA LYS A 36 8.92 -3.93 -10.76
C LYS A 36 10.01 -4.90 -10.27
N VAL A 37 10.69 -4.49 -9.19
CA VAL A 37 11.83 -5.21 -8.60
C VAL A 37 11.37 -6.53 -7.98
N ILE A 38 10.17 -6.53 -7.39
CA ILE A 38 9.58 -7.69 -6.75
C ILE A 38 8.49 -8.26 -7.66
N ASP A 39 8.56 -9.56 -7.94
CA ASP A 39 7.50 -10.28 -8.63
C ASP A 39 6.24 -10.38 -7.77
N GLY A 40 5.06 -10.25 -8.39
CA GLY A 40 3.79 -10.36 -7.69
C GLY A 40 2.66 -9.55 -8.31
N PHE A 41 1.59 -9.35 -7.54
CA PHE A 41 0.37 -8.68 -7.98
C PHE A 41 0.63 -7.27 -8.54
N THR A 42 1.45 -6.48 -7.85
CA THR A 42 1.75 -5.10 -8.25
C THR A 42 2.48 -5.04 -9.58
N LYS A 43 3.41 -5.97 -9.85
CA LYS A 43 4.06 -6.11 -11.15
C LYS A 43 3.09 -6.59 -12.23
N LYS A 44 2.31 -7.64 -11.95
CA LYS A 44 1.33 -8.23 -12.90
C LYS A 44 0.31 -7.20 -13.39
N TYR A 45 -0.18 -6.32 -12.51
CA TYR A 45 -1.18 -5.31 -12.84
C TYR A 45 -0.61 -3.91 -13.09
N ASN A 46 0.73 -3.79 -13.18
CA ASN A 46 1.43 -2.52 -13.41
C ASN A 46 1.02 -1.41 -12.43
N LEU A 47 0.99 -1.74 -11.14
CA LEU A 47 0.63 -0.82 -10.06
C LEU A 47 1.86 0.01 -9.68
N ASN A 48 1.99 1.17 -10.31
CA ASN A 48 3.16 2.05 -10.19
C ASN A 48 2.80 3.47 -9.68
N LYS A 49 1.55 3.70 -9.29
CA LYS A 49 1.07 4.99 -8.77
C LYS A 49 0.70 4.85 -7.30
N LEU A 50 1.39 5.56 -6.41
CA LEU A 50 0.93 5.77 -5.04
C LEU A 50 -0.25 6.73 -5.08
N VAL A 51 -1.40 6.34 -4.54
CA VAL A 51 -2.63 7.16 -4.58
C VAL A 51 -3.06 7.64 -3.20
N TYR A 52 -2.66 6.93 -2.13
CA TYR A 52 -2.99 7.30 -0.76
C TYR A 52 -2.02 6.63 0.22
N TYR A 53 -1.78 7.26 1.37
CA TYR A 53 -1.11 6.63 2.50
C TYR A 53 -1.57 7.24 3.83
N GLU A 54 -1.50 6.43 4.88
CA GLU A 54 -1.69 6.81 6.29
C GLU A 54 -0.39 6.50 7.04
N ILE A 55 -0.07 7.28 8.06
CA ILE A 55 1.10 7.11 8.93
C ILE A 55 0.62 6.65 10.30
N TYR A 56 1.33 5.69 10.88
CA TYR A 56 1.10 5.14 12.21
C TYR A 56 2.42 5.09 12.99
N ASP A 57 2.34 5.23 14.30
CA ASP A 57 3.53 5.21 15.16
C ASP A 57 4.03 3.79 15.43
N ASP A 58 3.18 2.79 15.23
CA ASP A 58 3.51 1.38 15.38
C ASP A 58 2.95 0.52 14.21
N ILE A 59 3.61 -0.62 13.98
CA ILE A 59 3.28 -1.53 12.88
C ILE A 59 1.98 -2.31 13.13
N GLU A 60 1.62 -2.55 14.39
CA GLU A 60 0.45 -3.34 14.75
C GLU A 60 -0.84 -2.59 14.44
N THR A 61 -0.90 -1.29 14.78
CA THR A 61 -1.99 -0.39 14.41
C THR A 61 -2.13 -0.29 12.90
N ALA A 62 -1.03 -0.17 12.15
CA ALA A 62 -1.06 -0.18 10.69
C ALA A 62 -1.61 -1.51 10.12
N ILE A 63 -1.21 -2.66 10.67
CA ILE A 63 -1.73 -3.98 10.26
C ILE A 63 -3.22 -4.11 10.59
N ASN A 64 -3.65 -3.68 11.77
CA ASN A 64 -5.05 -3.71 12.17
C ASN A 64 -5.90 -2.82 11.28
N ARG A 65 -5.40 -1.62 10.93
CA ARG A 65 -6.02 -0.75 9.94
C ARG A 65 -6.12 -1.41 8.57
N GLU A 66 -5.06 -2.05 8.09
CA GLU A 66 -5.07 -2.76 6.81
C GLU A 66 -6.18 -3.83 6.78
N LYS A 67 -6.31 -4.62 7.85
CA LYS A 67 -7.38 -5.61 8.01
C LYS A 67 -8.77 -4.99 8.00
N GLN A 68 -8.96 -3.87 8.71
CA GLN A 68 -10.23 -3.13 8.70
C GLN A 68 -10.58 -2.62 7.31
N ILE A 69 -9.64 -2.02 6.59
CA ILE A 69 -9.88 -1.57 5.22
C ILE A 69 -10.19 -2.76 4.31
N LYS A 70 -9.50 -3.90 4.45
CA LYS A 70 -9.76 -5.10 3.63
C LYS A 70 -11.21 -5.58 3.75
N SER A 71 -11.85 -5.45 4.91
CA SER A 71 -13.26 -5.84 5.09
C SER A 71 -14.26 -4.85 4.49
N TRP A 72 -13.82 -3.64 4.11
CA TRP A 72 -14.71 -2.64 3.54
C TRP A 72 -15.21 -3.02 2.12
N PRO A 73 -16.47 -2.69 1.79
CA PRO A 73 -16.96 -2.73 0.42
C PRO A 73 -16.11 -1.85 -0.50
N ARG A 74 -16.01 -2.20 -1.78
CA ARG A 74 -15.19 -1.44 -2.74
C ARG A 74 -15.62 0.02 -2.92
N LYS A 75 -16.89 0.37 -2.63
CA LYS A 75 -17.37 1.77 -2.63
C LYS A 75 -16.80 2.61 -1.48
N LYS A 76 -16.37 1.96 -0.39
CA LYS A 76 -15.77 2.60 0.80
C LYS A 76 -14.23 2.58 0.78
N LYS A 77 -13.63 1.81 -0.15
CA LYS A 77 -12.19 1.79 -0.41
C LYS A 77 -11.88 2.79 -1.51
#